data_AF-A0A8R1DIZ9-F1
#
_entry.id   AF-A0A8R1DIZ9-F1
#
_cell.length_a   1.000
_cell.length_b   1.000
_cell.length_c   1.000
_cell.angle_alpha   90.00
_cell.angle_beta   90.00
_cell.angle_gamma   90.00
#
_symmetry.space_group_name_H-M   'P 1'
#
loop_
_entity.id
_entity.type
_entity.pdbx_description
1 polymer ?
#
loop_
_entity_poly.entity_id
_entity_poly.type
_entity_poly.pdbx_seq_one_letter_code
_entity_poly.pdbx_strand_id
1 'polypeptide(L)'
;MSYGDGLSGAEYLASIYGTEKDKVNCSFFFKTGACRHGDKCSRAHHTPTFSPTVVLKNFYHNPVVDVRQADAFDRLEMSAVP
;
A
#
# COMPACT_ATOMS: atom_id res chain seq x y z
N MET A 1 -0.32 16.57 29.75
CA MET A 1 -0.27 15.18 29.28
C MET A 1 0.81 15.08 28.22
N SER A 2 1.99 14.57 28.60
CA SER A 2 3.17 14.43 27.73
C SER A 2 3.13 13.06 27.05
N TYR A 3 2.81 13.03 25.75
CA TYR A 3 2.99 11.84 24.93
C TYR A 3 4.43 11.77 24.42
N GLY A 4 5.29 11.07 25.17
CA GLY A 4 6.41 10.29 24.63
C GLY A 4 7.69 10.98 24.16
N ASP A 5 7.65 12.02 23.34
CA ASP A 5 8.84 12.60 22.70
C ASP A 5 8.70 14.12 22.65
N GLY A 6 9.74 14.89 23.01
CA GLY A 6 9.73 16.35 23.14
C GLY A 6 9.57 17.16 21.84
N LEU A 7 8.76 16.68 20.90
CA LEU A 7 8.46 17.30 19.61
C LEU A 7 7.26 18.24 19.71
N SER A 8 7.25 19.32 18.93
CA SER A 8 6.05 20.14 18.77
C SER A 8 4.92 19.35 18.10
N GLY A 9 3.66 19.77 18.30
CA GLY A 9 2.50 19.04 17.76
C GLY A 9 2.56 18.84 16.24
N ALA A 10 3.08 19.82 15.49
CA ALA A 10 3.24 19.71 14.03
C ALA A 10 4.35 18.72 13.64
N GLU A 11 5.49 18.75 14.33
CA GLU A 11 6.62 17.83 14.07
C GLU A 11 6.24 16.38 14.39
N TYR A 12 5.48 16.18 15.47
CA TYR A 12 4.98 14.86 15.83
C TYR A 12 4.09 14.28 14.72
N LEU A 13 3.13 15.05 14.21
CA LEU A 13 2.24 14.62 13.13
C LEU A 13 3.01 14.34 11.82
N ALA A 14 3.98 15.19 11.49
CA ALA A 14 4.84 14.98 10.32
C ALA A 14 5.66 13.67 10.43
N SER A 15 6.10 13.32 11.64
CA SER A 15 6.84 12.07 11.89
C SER A 15 5.99 10.80 11.72
N ILE A 16 4.67 10.93 11.75
CA ILE A 16 3.72 9.82 11.65
C ILE A 16 3.29 9.61 10.20
N TYR A 17 3.04 10.69 9.46
CA TYR A 17 2.43 10.62 8.13
C TYR A 17 3.20 9.73 7.15
N GLY A 18 2.50 8.77 6.53
CA GLY A 18 3.09 7.85 5.56
C GLY A 18 4.10 6.85 6.16
N THR A 19 4.26 6.81 7.49
CA THR A 19 5.10 5.84 8.19
C THR A 19 4.27 4.69 8.77
N GLU A 20 4.92 3.67 9.30
CA GLU A 20 4.25 2.57 10.00
C GLU A 20 3.52 3.00 11.29
N LYS A 21 3.92 4.14 11.86
CA LYS A 21 3.25 4.76 13.00
C LYS A 21 1.88 5.33 12.62
N ASP A 22 1.64 5.59 11.33
CA ASP A 22 0.33 5.98 10.82
C ASP A 22 -0.63 4.78 10.91
N LYS A 23 -1.63 4.90 11.78
CA LYS A 23 -2.65 3.86 11.98
C LYS A 23 -3.82 4.00 11.00
N VAL A 24 -3.95 5.15 10.34
CA VAL A 24 -5.05 5.45 9.41
C VAL A 24 -4.66 5.06 8.00
N ASN A 25 -3.48 5.50 7.55
CA ASN A 25 -3.02 5.25 6.18
C ASN A 25 -2.16 3.99 6.08
N CYS A 26 -2.30 3.27 4.98
CA CYS A 26 -1.44 2.12 4.70
C CYS A 26 -0.05 2.61 4.27
N SER A 27 0.96 2.42 5.12
CA SER A 27 2.34 2.82 4.82
C SER A 27 2.91 2.13 3.59
N PHE A 28 2.51 0.87 3.31
CA PHE A 28 2.94 0.14 2.12
C PHE A 28 2.36 0.76 0.86
N PHE A 29 1.04 0.90 0.78
CA PHE A 29 0.38 1.49 -0.39
C PHE A 29 0.86 2.93 -0.63
N PHE A 30 1.02 3.72 0.43
CA PHE A 30 1.47 5.11 0.30
C PHE A 30 2.87 5.23 -0.28
N LYS A 31 3.82 4.36 0.12
CA LYS A 31 5.20 4.42 -0.36
C LYS A 31 5.43 3.71 -1.69
N THR A 32 4.79 2.57 -1.92
CA THR A 32 5.09 1.70 -3.08
C THR A 32 3.96 1.61 -4.11
N GLY A 33 2.77 2.13 -3.80
CA GLY A 33 1.58 1.99 -4.64
C GLY A 33 0.97 0.59 -4.64
N ALA A 34 1.45 -0.32 -3.77
CA ALA A 34 0.96 -1.70 -3.68
C ALA A 34 0.88 -2.19 -2.23
N CYS A 35 -0.14 -2.98 -1.92
CA CYS A 35 -0.34 -3.60 -0.62
C CYS A 35 -0.78 -5.06 -0.81
N ARG A 36 -0.18 -5.98 -0.03
CA ARG A 36 -0.48 -7.42 -0.08
C ARG A 36 -1.92 -7.79 0.29
N HIS A 37 -2.65 -6.88 0.95
CA HIS A 37 -4.03 -7.10 1.38
C HIS A 37 -5.04 -6.59 0.35
N GLY A 38 -4.58 -5.98 -0.76
CA GLY A 38 -5.45 -5.40 -1.77
C GLY A 38 -6.48 -4.43 -1.15
N ASP A 39 -7.71 -4.47 -1.64
CA ASP A 39 -8.81 -3.63 -1.16
C ASP A 39 -9.35 -4.06 0.21
N LYS A 40 -8.96 -5.25 0.69
CA LYS A 40 -9.32 -5.76 2.02
C LYS A 40 -8.41 -5.22 3.12
N CYS A 41 -7.47 -4.34 2.79
CA CYS A 41 -6.61 -3.73 3.81
C CYS A 41 -7.45 -2.93 4.81
N SER A 42 -7.15 -3.07 6.10
CA SER A 42 -7.83 -2.31 7.16
C SER A 42 -7.42 -0.83 7.22
N ARG A 43 -6.38 -0.44 6.48
CA ARG A 43 -5.86 0.93 6.41
C ARG A 43 -6.19 1.56 5.06
N ALA A 44 -6.31 2.88 5.02
CA ALA A 44 -6.70 3.62 3.82
C ALA A 44 -5.64 3.53 2.71
N HIS A 45 -6.12 3.32 1.48
CA HIS A 45 -5.34 3.34 0.23
C HIS A 45 -5.73 4.57 -0.59
N HIS A 46 -4.93 5.64 -0.53
CA HIS A 46 -5.17 6.86 -1.29
C HIS A 46 -4.49 6.80 -2.66
N THR A 47 -5.28 6.68 -3.73
CA THR A 47 -4.78 6.78 -5.10
C THR A 47 -4.84 8.23 -5.57
N PRO A 48 -3.70 8.88 -5.85
CA PRO A 48 -3.69 10.27 -6.29
C PRO A 48 -4.28 10.40 -7.70
N THR A 49 -5.04 11.46 -7.94
CA THR A 49 -5.60 11.77 -9.27
C THR A 49 -4.54 12.23 -10.28
N PHE A 50 -3.43 12.79 -9.78
CA PHE A 50 -2.28 13.21 -10.55
C PHE A 50 -1.00 12.76 -9.85
N SER A 51 -0.08 12.15 -10.59
CA SER A 51 1.22 11.70 -10.08
C SER A 51 2.26 11.73 -11.19
N PRO A 52 3.52 12.05 -10.89
CA PRO A 52 4.63 11.85 -11.84
C PRO A 52 4.99 10.37 -12.03
N THR A 53 4.52 9.48 -11.15
CA THR A 53 4.79 8.05 -11.18
C THR A 53 3.54 7.26 -11.53
N VAL A 54 3.70 6.21 -12.36
CA VAL A 54 2.64 5.28 -12.75
C VAL A 54 3.01 3.86 -12.31
N VAL A 55 1.99 3.06 -11.96
CA VAL A 55 2.15 1.66 -11.59
C VAL A 55 1.48 0.79 -12.64
N LEU A 56 2.25 -0.08 -13.29
CA LEU A 56 1.75 -1.09 -14.22
C LEU A 56 1.73 -2.45 -13.51
N LYS A 57 0.56 -2.85 -13.02
CA LYS A 57 0.39 -4.12 -12.32
C LYS A 57 0.57 -5.28 -13.30
N ASN A 58 1.28 -6.32 -12.88
CA ASN A 58 1.48 -7.55 -13.63
C ASN A 58 2.06 -7.34 -15.06
N PHE A 59 2.90 -6.32 -15.26
CA PHE A 59 3.38 -5.95 -16.60
C PHE A 59 4.49 -6.89 -17.12
N TYR A 60 5.40 -7.30 -16.23
CA TYR A 60 6.52 -8.14 -16.61
C TYR A 60 6.30 -9.57 -16.10
N HIS A 61 6.16 -10.50 -17.04
CA HIS A 61 6.13 -11.93 -16.78
C HIS A 61 7.52 -12.51 -16.98
N ASN A 62 8.13 -12.98 -15.89
CA ASN A 62 9.41 -13.67 -15.96
C ASN A 62 9.26 -14.99 -16.74
N PRO A 63 9.97 -15.20 -17.87
CA PRO A 63 9.82 -16.39 -18.71
C PRO A 63 10.24 -17.70 -18.03
N VAL A 64 10.98 -17.64 -16.91
CA VAL A 64 11.38 -18.81 -16.12
C VAL A 64 10.27 -19.25 -15.15
N VAL A 65 9.37 -18.34 -14.78
CA VAL A 65 8.28 -18.61 -13.83
C VAL A 65 7.06 -19.07 -14.61
N ASP A 66 6.51 -20.25 -14.26
CA ASP A 66 5.22 -20.68 -14.81
C ASP A 66 4.13 -19.75 -14.28
N VAL A 67 3.68 -18.83 -15.12
CA VAL A 67 2.63 -17.84 -14.82
C VAL A 67 1.32 -18.48 -14.35
N ARG A 68 1.04 -19.74 -14.72
CA ARG A 68 -0.15 -20.46 -14.26
C ARG A 68 -0.10 -20.78 -12.75
N GLN A 69 1.11 -20.88 -12.17
CA GLN A 69 1.31 -21.00 -10.73
C GLN A 69 1.40 -19.63 -10.04
N ALA A 70 1.94 -18.60 -10.70
CA ALA A 70 2.08 -17.27 -10.14
C ALA A 70 0.74 -16.51 -10.07
N ASP A 71 -0.07 -16.58 -11.14
CA ASP A 71 -1.40 -15.94 -11.22
C ASP A 71 -2.43 -16.58 -10.29
N ALA A 72 -2.17 -17.78 -9.76
CA ALA A 72 -3.06 -18.42 -8.78
C ALA A 72 -3.19 -17.58 -7.50
N PHE A 73 -2.20 -16.73 -7.19
CA PHE A 73 -2.27 -15.78 -6.08
C PHE A 73 -3.18 -14.58 -6.36
N ASP A 74 -3.21 -14.09 -7.61
CA ASP A 74 -4.00 -12.91 -8.01
C ASP A 74 -5.45 -13.27 -8.44
N ARG A 75 -5.68 -14.45 -9.04
CA ARG A 75 -7.00 -14.86 -9.54
C ARG A 75 -8.00 -15.23 -8.44
N LEU A 76 -7.53 -15.54 -7.23
CA LEU A 76 -8.41 -15.70 -6.07
C LEU A 76 -9.01 -14.36 -5.58
N GLU A 77 -8.48 -13.21 -6.02
CA GLU A 77 -9.05 -11.89 -5.73
C GLU A 77 -9.89 -11.33 -6.89
N MET A 78 -9.60 -11.65 -8.15
CA MET A 78 -10.42 -11.20 -9.31
C MET A 78 -11.64 -12.09 -9.62
N SER A 79 -11.71 -13.33 -9.11
CA SER A 79 -12.89 -14.19 -9.26
C SER A 79 -13.92 -14.05 -8.13
N ALA A 80 -13.64 -13.19 -7.14
CA ALA A 80 -14.52 -12.89 -6.02
C ALA A 80 -15.10 -11.47 -6.10
N VAL A 81 -15.41 -11.00 -7.31
CA VAL A 81 -16.38 -9.92 -7.52
C VAL A 81 -17.76 -10.56 -7.74
N PRO A 82 -18.57 -10.77 -6.69
CA PRO A 82 -19.99 -10.43 -6.75
C PRO A 82 -20.19 -8.91 -6.65
#